data_AF-A0A4S0N6G8-F1
#
_entry.id   AF-A0A4S0N6G8-F1
#
_cell.length_a   1.000
_cell.length_b   1.000
_cell.length_c   1.000
_cell.angle_alpha   90.00
_cell.angle_beta   90.00
_cell.angle_gamma   90.00
#
_symmetry.space_group_name_H-M   'P 1'
#
loop_
_entity.id
_entity.type
_entity.pdbx_description
1 polymer ?
#
loop_
_entity_poly.entity_id
_entity_poly.type
_entity_poly.pdbx_seq_one_letter_code
_entity_poly.pdbx_strand_id
1 'polypeptide(L)'
;AGKTISVNTLGAHLDYTVREALRSVGLPPDAAKLVVVPGPQLEQTLRSKQVDVAGLGYWQATFAGQLVANGGVRGVFNDTDVLGEIAGGFIVLRRDFIAANPDTARNFVEQSARAADWSRENPDGARKVLADVLNKRGENGDLARYWTGFGLREKAAVTNRDVDFWVSILERDGRLPKGKLKAA
;
A
#
# COMPACT_ATOMS: atom_id res chain seq x y z
N ALA A 1 22.16 6.71 0.86
CA ALA A 1 22.77 6.08 -0.33
C ALA A 1 23.49 4.79 0.07
N GLY A 2 23.68 3.85 -0.86
CA GLY A 2 24.43 2.59 -0.69
C GLY A 2 23.74 1.52 0.17
N LYS A 3 22.47 1.70 0.52
CA LYS A 3 21.70 0.78 1.38
C LYS A 3 20.82 -0.13 0.56
N THR A 4 20.55 -1.32 1.09
CA THR A 4 19.59 -2.27 0.52
C THR A 4 18.26 -2.13 1.24
N ILE A 5 17.18 -1.94 0.49
CA ILE A 5 15.84 -1.71 1.02
C ILE A 5 14.89 -2.76 0.44
N SER A 6 14.15 -3.47 1.29
CA SER A 6 13.14 -4.42 0.81
C SER A 6 11.87 -3.70 0.35
N VAL A 7 11.28 -4.18 -0.73
CA VAL A 7 9.96 -3.76 -1.23
C VAL A 7 9.13 -5.00 -1.59
N ASN A 8 7.82 -4.86 -1.70
CA ASN A 8 6.94 -5.98 -2.07
C ASN A 8 7.06 -6.37 -3.55
N THR A 9 7.34 -5.40 -4.42
CA THR A 9 7.59 -5.57 -5.85
C THR A 9 8.24 -4.30 -6.39
N LEU A 10 8.95 -4.41 -7.51
CA LEU A 10 9.53 -3.25 -8.20
C LEU A 10 8.46 -2.54 -9.04
N GLY A 11 8.57 -1.21 -9.13
CA GLY A 11 7.63 -0.37 -9.89
C GLY A 11 6.26 -0.14 -9.24
N ALA A 12 6.09 -0.52 -7.97
CA ALA A 12 4.88 -0.24 -7.18
C ALA A 12 5.11 0.86 -6.13
N HIS A 13 4.10 1.11 -5.29
CA HIS A 13 4.07 2.16 -4.27
C HIS A 13 5.35 2.27 -3.44
N LEU A 14 5.84 1.18 -2.83
CA LEU A 14 7.04 1.24 -1.98
C LEU A 14 8.32 1.60 -2.75
N ASP A 15 8.49 1.06 -3.97
CA ASP A 15 9.61 1.42 -4.85
C ASP A 15 9.56 2.91 -5.15
N TYR A 16 8.39 3.41 -5.54
CA TYR A 16 8.17 4.81 -5.84
C TYR A 16 8.46 5.72 -4.64
N THR A 17 7.93 5.40 -3.45
CA THR A 17 8.17 6.17 -2.22
C THR A 17 9.66 6.27 -1.91
N VAL A 18 10.43 5.18 -2.02
CA VAL A 18 11.87 5.22 -1.77
C VAL A 18 12.57 6.15 -2.76
N ARG A 19 12.20 6.10 -4.05
CA ARG A 19 12.81 6.97 -5.07
C ARG A 19 12.47 8.44 -4.85
N GLU A 20 11.24 8.77 -4.48
CA GLU A 20 10.88 10.15 -4.13
C GLU A 20 11.59 10.62 -2.85
N ALA A 21 11.74 9.76 -1.85
CA ALA A 21 12.48 10.07 -0.62
C ALA A 21 13.97 10.34 -0.88
N LEU A 22 14.57 9.62 -1.84
CA LEU A 22 15.93 9.91 -2.30
C LEU A 22 15.99 11.24 -3.06
N ARG A 23 15.05 11.47 -3.98
CA ARG A 23 15.01 12.70 -4.78
C ARG A 23 14.82 13.95 -3.90
N SER A 24 14.00 13.88 -2.84
CA SER A 24 13.72 15.02 -1.95
C SER A 24 14.96 15.54 -1.23
N VAL A 25 16.01 14.72 -1.11
CA VAL A 25 17.31 15.08 -0.54
C VAL A 25 18.42 15.19 -1.58
N GLY A 26 18.07 15.28 -2.87
CA GLY A 26 19.02 15.47 -3.98
C GLY A 26 19.82 14.22 -4.36
N LEU A 27 19.43 13.03 -3.90
CA LEU A 27 20.08 11.78 -4.29
C LEU A 27 19.45 11.21 -5.57
N PRO A 28 20.23 10.49 -6.40
CA PRO A 28 19.68 9.82 -7.57
C PRO A 28 18.76 8.66 -7.15
N PRO A 29 17.77 8.29 -7.98
CA PRO A 29 16.75 7.30 -7.64
C PRO A 29 17.29 5.87 -7.48
N ASP A 30 18.52 5.60 -7.92
CA ASP A 30 19.26 4.34 -7.77
C ASP A 30 20.31 4.40 -6.64
N ALA A 31 20.32 5.46 -5.84
CA ALA A 31 21.22 5.59 -4.68
C ALA A 31 20.98 4.52 -3.60
N ALA A 32 19.90 3.73 -3.68
CA ALA A 32 19.65 2.56 -2.84
C ALA A 32 19.28 1.36 -3.72
N LYS A 33 19.69 0.16 -3.28
CA LYS A 33 19.34 -1.10 -3.95
C LYS A 33 18.00 -1.59 -3.43
N LEU A 34 16.99 -1.67 -4.30
CA LEU A 34 15.71 -2.27 -3.96
C LEU A 34 15.74 -3.78 -4.21
N VAL A 35 15.23 -4.55 -3.26
CA VAL A 35 15.08 -6.02 -3.39
C VAL A 35 13.66 -6.44 -3.05
N VAL A 36 13.14 -7.41 -3.79
CA VAL A 36 11.78 -7.89 -3.58
C VAL A 36 11.76 -8.90 -2.44
N VAL A 37 10.98 -8.62 -1.40
CA VAL A 37 10.79 -9.52 -0.25
C VAL A 37 9.30 -9.66 0.05
N PRO A 38 8.74 -10.89 0.03
CA PRO A 38 7.37 -11.14 0.45
C PRO A 38 7.14 -10.82 1.93
N GLY A 39 5.91 -10.42 2.26
CA GLY A 39 5.49 -10.05 3.63
C GLY A 39 5.95 -11.03 4.74
N PRO A 40 5.70 -12.34 4.61
CA PRO A 40 6.10 -13.33 5.60
C PRO A 40 7.61 -13.41 5.87
N GLN A 41 8.45 -12.95 4.94
CA GLN A 41 9.91 -13.02 5.03
C GLN A 41 10.55 -11.69 5.45
N LEU A 42 9.77 -10.60 5.56
CA LEU A 42 10.27 -9.25 5.83
C LEU A 42 11.14 -9.20 7.10
N GLU A 43 10.63 -9.69 8.23
CA GLU A 43 11.36 -9.64 9.50
C GLU A 43 12.66 -10.45 9.45
N GLN A 44 12.61 -11.66 8.91
CA GLN A 44 13.79 -12.52 8.80
C GLN A 44 14.88 -11.87 7.94
N THR A 45 14.53 -11.31 6.79
CA THR A 45 15.51 -10.67 5.89
C THR A 45 16.17 -9.44 6.52
N LEU A 46 15.42 -8.63 7.27
CA LEU A 46 15.97 -7.50 8.00
C LEU A 46 16.90 -7.96 9.13
N ARG A 47 16.46 -8.90 9.97
CA ARG A 47 17.24 -9.34 11.14
C ARG A 47 18.50 -10.14 10.77
N SER A 48 18.45 -10.87 9.66
CA SER A 48 19.62 -11.56 9.08
C SER A 48 20.54 -10.64 8.27
N LYS A 49 20.24 -9.33 8.23
CA LYS A 49 21.03 -8.30 7.53
C LYS A 49 21.14 -8.53 6.01
N GLN A 50 20.19 -9.25 5.41
CA GLN A 50 20.08 -9.34 3.96
C GLN A 50 19.62 -8.02 3.35
N VAL A 51 18.90 -7.22 4.13
CA VAL A 51 18.53 -5.82 3.82
C VAL A 51 18.89 -4.92 4.99
N ASP A 52 19.17 -3.65 4.70
CA ASP A 52 19.43 -2.62 5.72
C ASP A 52 18.13 -2.00 6.25
N VAL A 53 17.09 -1.93 5.40
CA VAL A 53 15.80 -1.32 5.72
C VAL A 53 14.68 -2.20 5.17
N ALA A 54 13.62 -2.40 5.96
CA ALA A 54 12.41 -3.07 5.50
C ALA A 54 11.35 -2.05 5.07
N GLY A 55 10.92 -2.08 3.81
CA GLY A 55 9.74 -1.35 3.35
C GLY A 55 8.47 -2.06 3.82
N LEU A 56 7.59 -1.31 4.50
CA LEU A 56 6.36 -1.83 5.10
C LEU A 56 5.16 -1.15 4.46
N GLY A 57 4.37 -1.90 3.67
CA GLY A 57 3.14 -1.38 3.07
C GLY A 57 1.94 -1.44 4.02
N TYR A 58 0.97 -0.54 3.85
CA TYR A 58 -0.27 -0.53 4.64
C TYR A 58 -1.10 -1.82 4.48
N TRP A 59 -1.01 -2.49 3.32
CA TRP A 59 -1.63 -3.80 3.08
C TRP A 59 -0.92 -4.96 3.80
N GLN A 60 0.25 -4.72 4.39
CA GLN A 60 1.04 -5.68 5.18
C GLN A 60 1.09 -5.28 6.67
N ALA A 61 0.10 -4.50 7.15
CA ALA A 61 0.05 -4.02 8.54
C ALA A 61 0.26 -5.14 9.59
N THR A 62 -0.19 -6.36 9.28
CA THR A 62 0.01 -7.53 10.14
C THR A 62 1.48 -7.91 10.34
N PHE A 63 2.24 -8.02 9.25
CA PHE A 63 3.69 -8.31 9.30
C PHE A 63 4.50 -7.13 9.83
N ALA A 64 4.09 -5.90 9.48
CA ALA A 64 4.70 -4.68 9.99
C ALA A 64 4.58 -4.59 11.52
N GLY A 65 3.38 -4.84 12.06
CA GLY A 65 3.17 -4.82 13.51
C GLY A 65 3.89 -5.94 14.23
N GLN A 66 4.02 -7.13 13.64
CA GLN A 66 4.86 -8.20 14.19
C GLN A 66 6.33 -7.79 14.30
N LEU A 67 6.90 -7.23 13.23
CA LEU A 67 8.28 -6.77 13.20
C LEU A 67 8.55 -5.74 14.31
N VAL A 68 7.66 -4.75 14.45
CA VAL A 68 7.77 -3.70 15.47
C VAL A 68 7.63 -4.27 16.88
N ALA A 69 6.66 -5.16 17.11
CA ALA A 69 6.42 -5.77 18.41
C ALA A 69 7.61 -6.60 18.92
N ASN A 70 8.37 -7.22 18.01
CA ASN A 70 9.58 -7.96 18.34
C ASN A 70 10.80 -7.05 18.61
N GLY A 71 10.66 -5.73 18.47
CA GLY A 71 11.66 -4.74 18.85
C GLY A 71 12.94 -4.74 18.00
N GLY A 72 13.89 -3.88 18.38
CA GLY A 72 15.18 -3.73 17.69
C GLY A 72 15.10 -3.00 16.34
N VAL A 73 13.98 -2.34 16.07
CA VAL A 73 13.74 -1.54 14.85
C VAL A 73 13.31 -0.13 15.21
N ARG A 74 13.50 0.80 14.28
CA ARG A 74 12.98 2.17 14.35
C ARG A 74 12.42 2.59 13.00
N GLY A 75 11.46 3.52 13.02
CA GLY A 75 11.02 4.20 11.80
C GLY A 75 12.18 4.96 11.13
N VAL A 76 12.16 5.00 9.80
CA VAL A 76 13.08 5.83 9.00
C VAL A 76 12.32 7.06 8.47
N PHE A 77 11.21 6.83 7.78
CA PHE A 77 10.21 7.82 7.36
C PHE A 77 8.89 7.08 7.06
N ASN A 78 7.77 7.80 7.00
CA ASN A 78 6.52 7.30 6.45
C ASN A 78 6.32 7.77 5.01
N ASP A 79 5.57 7.02 4.21
CA ASP A 79 5.24 7.42 2.85
C ASP A 79 4.43 8.72 2.80
N THR A 80 3.59 8.98 3.81
CA THR A 80 2.87 10.24 3.98
C THR A 80 3.80 11.44 4.11
N ASP A 81 5.00 11.27 4.69
CA ASP A 81 6.00 12.35 4.82
C ASP A 81 6.63 12.70 3.46
N VAL A 82 6.55 11.79 2.49
CA VAL A 82 7.20 11.89 1.19
C VAL A 82 6.18 12.25 0.09
N LEU A 83 5.02 11.59 0.11
CA LEU A 83 3.99 11.66 -0.94
C LEU A 83 2.78 12.52 -0.52
N GLY A 84 2.66 12.83 0.77
CA GLY A 84 1.43 13.36 1.36
C GLY A 84 0.33 12.30 1.44
N GLU A 85 -0.84 12.70 1.95
CA GLU A 85 -1.98 11.77 2.05
C GLU A 85 -2.54 11.43 0.67
N ILE A 86 -2.43 10.19 0.21
CA ILE A 86 -3.02 9.76 -1.06
C ILE A 86 -3.71 8.40 -0.88
N ALA A 87 -4.72 8.11 -1.69
CA ALA A 87 -5.19 6.76 -1.86
C ALA A 87 -4.10 5.95 -2.56
N GLY A 88 -3.52 4.98 -1.85
CA GLY A 88 -2.40 4.18 -2.37
C GLY A 88 -2.80 3.12 -3.41
N GLY A 89 -4.10 2.93 -3.67
CA GLY A 89 -4.60 1.97 -4.63
C GLY A 89 -6.10 2.15 -4.90
N PHE A 90 -6.55 1.63 -6.04
CA PHE A 90 -7.91 1.77 -6.52
C PHE A 90 -8.50 0.42 -6.90
N ILE A 91 -9.77 0.23 -6.61
CA ILE A 91 -10.58 -0.79 -7.28
C ILE A 91 -10.99 -0.20 -8.63
N VAL A 92 -10.71 -0.93 -9.71
CA VAL A 92 -11.12 -0.56 -11.07
C VAL A 92 -11.98 -1.65 -11.69
N LEU A 93 -13.06 -1.25 -12.35
CA LEU A 93 -13.92 -2.14 -13.13
C LEU A 93 -13.75 -1.79 -14.61
N ARG A 94 -13.74 -2.83 -15.46
CA ARG A 94 -13.58 -2.67 -16.91
C ARG A 94 -14.83 -2.00 -17.49
N ARG A 95 -14.65 -1.07 -18.44
CA ARG A 95 -15.76 -0.25 -18.98
C ARG A 95 -16.86 -1.08 -19.63
N ASP A 96 -16.49 -2.11 -20.37
CA ASP A 96 -17.41 -3.05 -21.00
C ASP A 96 -18.15 -3.94 -19.98
N PHE A 97 -17.49 -4.34 -18.89
CA PHE A 97 -18.14 -5.03 -17.78
C PHE A 97 -19.22 -4.14 -17.14
N ILE A 98 -18.93 -2.86 -16.89
CA ILE A 98 -19.89 -1.89 -16.36
C ILE A 98 -21.06 -1.72 -17.33
N ALA A 99 -20.78 -1.56 -18.63
CA ALA A 99 -21.82 -1.39 -19.64
C ALA A 99 -22.74 -2.62 -19.76
N ALA A 100 -22.18 -3.83 -19.65
CA ALA A 100 -22.94 -5.07 -19.71
C ALA A 100 -23.66 -5.42 -18.39
N ASN A 101 -23.15 -4.96 -17.24
CA ASN A 101 -23.65 -5.33 -15.92
C ASN A 101 -23.77 -4.11 -14.98
N PRO A 102 -24.58 -3.09 -15.32
CA PRO A 102 -24.60 -1.82 -14.59
C PRO A 102 -25.02 -1.98 -13.12
N ASP A 103 -26.04 -2.81 -12.84
CA ASP A 103 -26.52 -3.05 -11.48
C ASP A 103 -25.51 -3.85 -10.64
N THR A 104 -24.81 -4.80 -11.26
CA THR A 104 -23.76 -5.57 -10.58
C THR A 104 -22.57 -4.68 -10.24
N ALA A 105 -22.14 -3.83 -11.17
CA ALA A 105 -21.06 -2.88 -10.94
C ALA A 105 -21.42 -1.87 -9.83
N ARG A 106 -22.64 -1.32 -9.85
CA ARG A 106 -23.14 -0.43 -8.80
C ARG A 106 -23.14 -1.12 -7.44
N ASN A 107 -23.76 -2.30 -7.35
CA ASN A 107 -23.85 -3.03 -6.08
C ASN A 107 -22.46 -3.39 -5.55
N PHE A 108 -21.53 -3.79 -6.42
CA PHE A 108 -20.15 -4.06 -6.01
C PHE A 108 -19.47 -2.84 -5.37
N VAL A 109 -19.61 -1.66 -5.98
CA VAL A 109 -19.05 -0.41 -5.43
C VAL A 109 -19.71 -0.06 -4.09
N GLU A 110 -21.04 -0.09 -4.01
CA GLU A 110 -21.78 0.26 -2.81
C GLU A 110 -21.47 -0.68 -1.64
N GLN A 111 -21.43 -1.99 -1.88
CA GLN A 111 -21.09 -2.95 -0.82
C GLN A 111 -19.60 -2.87 -0.44
N SER A 112 -18.70 -2.55 -1.38
CA SER A 112 -17.28 -2.34 -1.06
C SER A 112 -17.08 -1.12 -0.15
N ALA A 113 -17.76 -0.01 -0.45
CA ALA A 113 -17.74 1.20 0.39
C ALA A 113 -18.30 0.90 1.79
N ARG A 114 -19.43 0.19 1.86
CA ARG A 114 -20.04 -0.23 3.13
C ARG A 114 -19.12 -1.14 3.96
N ALA A 115 -18.43 -2.08 3.32
CA ALA A 115 -17.47 -2.95 3.98
C ALA A 115 -16.25 -2.17 4.50
N ALA A 116 -15.76 -1.19 3.72
CA ALA A 116 -14.67 -0.31 4.14
C ALA A 116 -15.05 0.49 5.39
N ASP A 117 -16.23 1.14 5.39
CA ASP A 117 -16.73 1.87 6.56
C ASP A 117 -16.96 0.97 7.77
N TRP A 118 -17.58 -0.20 7.57
CA TRP A 118 -17.76 -1.17 8.65
C TRP A 118 -16.42 -1.58 9.27
N SER A 119 -15.38 -1.82 8.46
CA SER A 119 -14.06 -2.20 8.99
C SER A 119 -13.39 -1.08 9.79
N ARG A 120 -13.63 0.17 9.39
CA ARG A 120 -13.14 1.37 10.09
C ARG A 120 -13.87 1.59 11.42
N GLU A 121 -15.17 1.35 11.44
CA GLU A 121 -16.04 1.56 12.61
C GLU A 121 -16.05 0.36 13.58
N ASN A 122 -15.66 -0.82 13.11
CA ASN A 122 -15.63 -2.06 13.89
C ASN A 122 -14.29 -2.80 13.76
N PRO A 123 -13.18 -2.21 14.27
CA PRO A 123 -11.85 -2.77 14.09
C PRO A 123 -11.67 -4.15 14.74
N ASP A 124 -12.28 -4.41 15.89
CA ASP A 124 -12.19 -5.72 16.55
C ASP A 124 -12.94 -6.82 15.79
N GLY A 125 -14.11 -6.48 15.24
CA GLY A 125 -14.83 -7.37 14.32
C GLY A 125 -14.01 -7.65 13.06
N ALA A 126 -13.41 -6.61 12.48
CA ALA A 126 -12.57 -6.75 11.29
C ALA A 126 -11.35 -7.63 11.55
N ARG A 127 -10.69 -7.51 12.71
CA ARG A 127 -9.57 -8.41 13.09
C ARG A 127 -10.01 -9.86 13.21
N LYS A 128 -11.21 -10.15 13.75
CA LYS A 128 -11.75 -11.51 13.83
C LYS A 128 -11.98 -12.11 12.43
N VAL A 129 -12.57 -11.33 11.52
CA VAL A 129 -12.77 -11.73 10.12
C VAL A 129 -11.42 -11.98 9.44
N LEU A 130 -10.44 -11.09 9.65
CA LEU A 130 -9.11 -11.25 9.09
C LEU A 130 -8.42 -12.52 9.62
N ALA A 131 -8.50 -12.79 10.92
CA ALA A 131 -7.94 -14.00 11.53
C ALA A 131 -8.55 -15.28 10.91
N ASP A 132 -9.87 -15.31 10.73
CA ASP A 132 -10.58 -16.42 10.08
C ASP A 132 -10.11 -16.62 8.63
N VAL A 133 -9.98 -15.54 7.85
CA VAL A 133 -9.48 -15.60 6.46
C VAL A 133 -8.04 -16.14 6.40
N LEU A 134 -7.16 -15.67 7.29
CA LEU A 134 -5.77 -16.15 7.36
C LEU A 134 -5.73 -17.65 7.71
N ASN A 135 -6.46 -18.07 8.75
CA ASN A 135 -6.51 -19.47 9.17
C ASN A 135 -7.06 -20.38 8.05
N LYS A 136 -8.11 -19.95 7.33
CA LYS A 136 -8.67 -20.70 6.18
C LYS A 136 -7.68 -20.89 5.03
N ARG A 137 -6.67 -20.03 4.93
CA ARG A 137 -5.57 -20.15 3.95
C ARG A 137 -4.39 -20.97 4.46
N GLY A 138 -4.45 -21.48 5.70
CA GLY A 138 -3.32 -22.14 6.35
C GLY A 138 -2.23 -21.18 6.83
N GLU A 139 -2.55 -19.89 6.94
CA GLU A 139 -1.66 -18.84 7.46
C GLU A 139 -1.88 -18.65 8.97
N ASN A 140 -1.05 -17.82 9.61
CA ASN A 140 -1.19 -17.54 11.04
C ASN A 140 -2.22 -16.44 11.32
N GLY A 141 -3.43 -16.82 11.74
CA GLY A 141 -4.51 -15.89 12.09
C GLY A 141 -4.20 -14.96 13.27
N ASP A 142 -3.27 -15.31 14.16
CA ASP A 142 -2.89 -14.44 15.29
C ASP A 142 -2.27 -13.12 14.83
N LEU A 143 -1.73 -13.08 13.62
CA LEU A 143 -1.18 -11.86 13.02
C LEU A 143 -2.25 -10.77 12.84
N ALA A 144 -3.53 -11.12 12.79
CA ALA A 144 -4.63 -10.16 12.67
C ALA A 144 -4.67 -9.17 13.84
N ARG A 145 -4.11 -9.50 15.02
CA ARG A 145 -4.01 -8.58 16.17
C ARG A 145 -3.21 -7.31 15.86
N TYR A 146 -2.29 -7.40 14.89
CA TYR A 146 -1.44 -6.30 14.46
C TYR A 146 -2.09 -5.42 13.38
N TRP A 147 -3.26 -5.81 12.85
CA TRP A 147 -3.96 -4.99 11.87
C TRP A 147 -4.51 -3.71 12.53
N THR A 148 -4.22 -2.58 11.91
CA THR A 148 -4.57 -1.23 12.38
C THR A 148 -5.61 -0.53 11.52
N GLY A 149 -6.06 -1.15 10.42
CA GLY A 149 -6.93 -0.53 9.43
C GLY A 149 -6.37 -0.66 8.01
N PHE A 150 -7.15 -0.22 7.03
CA PHE A 150 -6.72 -0.11 5.64
C PHE A 150 -6.25 1.31 5.26
N GLY A 151 -6.29 2.27 6.19
CA GLY A 151 -5.97 3.67 5.90
C GLY A 151 -6.94 4.35 4.92
N LEU A 152 -8.19 3.85 4.86
CA LEU A 152 -9.20 4.34 3.92
C LEU A 152 -10.02 5.48 4.52
N ARG A 153 -10.37 6.45 3.67
CA ARG A 153 -11.35 7.50 3.96
C ARG A 153 -12.76 6.90 4.09
N GLU A 154 -13.70 7.69 4.58
CA GLU A 154 -15.12 7.33 4.57
C GLU A 154 -15.54 6.87 3.17
N LYS A 155 -16.29 5.77 3.09
CA LYS A 155 -16.73 5.11 1.85
C LYS A 155 -15.58 4.69 0.92
N ALA A 156 -14.35 4.64 1.41
CA ALA A 156 -13.14 4.49 0.61
C ALA A 156 -13.09 5.50 -0.57
N ALA A 157 -13.59 6.72 -0.35
CA ALA A 157 -13.74 7.71 -1.40
C ALA A 157 -12.40 8.08 -2.05
N VAL A 158 -12.38 8.02 -3.38
CA VAL A 158 -11.28 8.49 -4.23
C VAL A 158 -11.53 9.94 -4.58
N THR A 159 -10.49 10.76 -4.50
CA THR A 159 -10.53 12.18 -4.84
C THR A 159 -9.75 12.47 -6.12
N ASN A 160 -10.03 13.61 -6.74
CA ASN A 160 -9.27 14.05 -7.92
C ASN A 160 -7.79 14.19 -7.62
N ARG A 161 -7.42 14.63 -6.41
CA ARG A 161 -6.02 14.70 -5.97
C ARG A 161 -5.32 13.34 -6.01
N ASP A 162 -6.00 12.27 -5.61
CA ASP A 162 -5.39 10.93 -5.60
C ASP A 162 -5.02 10.47 -7.02
N VAL A 163 -5.86 10.79 -8.00
CA VAL A 163 -5.63 10.46 -9.42
C VAL A 163 -4.63 11.42 -10.07
N ASP A 164 -4.78 12.72 -9.84
CA ASP A 164 -3.91 13.76 -10.41
C ASP A 164 -2.47 13.62 -9.93
N PHE A 165 -2.25 13.14 -8.70
CA PHE A 165 -0.95 12.78 -8.18
C PHE A 165 -0.25 11.80 -9.12
N TRP A 166 -0.88 10.65 -9.41
CA TRP A 166 -0.30 9.63 -10.28
C TRP A 166 -0.18 10.07 -11.73
N VAL A 167 -1.16 10.81 -12.26
CA VAL A 167 -1.07 11.39 -13.61
C VAL A 167 0.16 12.28 -13.73
N SER A 168 0.36 13.21 -12.80
CA SER A 168 1.49 14.15 -12.81
C SER A 168 2.83 13.43 -12.76
N ILE A 169 2.92 12.36 -11.96
CA ILE A 169 4.13 11.54 -11.83
C ILE A 169 4.44 10.79 -13.11
N LEU A 170 3.44 10.12 -13.66
CA LEU A 170 3.61 9.34 -14.88
C LEU A 170 3.91 10.23 -16.09
N GLU A 171 3.40 11.47 -16.12
CA GLU A 171 3.81 12.47 -17.11
C GLU A 171 5.25 12.93 -16.92
N ARG A 172 5.66 13.25 -15.68
CA ARG A 172 7.04 13.64 -15.34
C ARG A 172 8.04 12.56 -15.75
N ASP A 173 7.68 11.31 -15.56
CA ASP A 173 8.54 10.15 -15.84
C ASP A 173 8.41 9.67 -17.30
N GLY A 174 7.67 10.40 -18.15
CA GLY A 174 7.51 10.09 -19.58
C GLY A 174 6.78 8.78 -19.87
N ARG A 175 5.97 8.30 -18.91
CA ARG A 175 5.09 7.14 -19.05
C ARG A 175 3.72 7.52 -19.62
N LEU A 176 3.31 8.78 -19.44
CA LEU A 176 2.11 9.35 -20.03
C LEU A 176 2.46 10.62 -20.84
N PRO A 177 1.76 10.87 -21.97
CA PRO A 177 1.91 12.13 -22.68
C PRO A 177 1.32 13.28 -21.85
N LYS A 178 2.08 14.37 -21.73
CA LYS A 178 1.71 15.53 -20.93
C LYS A 178 0.36 16.14 -21.33
N GLY A 179 -0.51 16.36 -20.36
CA GLY A 179 -1.80 17.03 -20.48
C GLY A 179 -2.90 16.23 -21.18
N LYS A 180 -2.70 14.93 -21.43
CA LYS A 180 -3.70 14.08 -22.11
C LYS A 180 -4.72 13.44 -21.18
N LEU A 181 -4.39 13.30 -19.90
CA LEU A 181 -5.28 12.74 -18.88
C LEU A 181 -5.41 13.75 -17.75
N LYS A 182 -6.59 13.79 -17.14
CA LYS A 182 -6.89 14.55 -15.93
C LYS A 182 -7.84 13.73 -15.08
N ALA A 183 -7.76 13.87 -13.76
CA ALA A 183 -8.84 13.39 -12.90
C ALA A 183 -10.16 14.04 -13.32
N ALA A 184 -11.24 13.24 -13.32
CA ALA A 184 -12.59 13.65 -13.68
C ALA A 184 -13.48 13.50 -12.45
#